data_AF-A0AAD8M154-F1
#
_entry.id   AF-A0AAD8M154-F1
#
_cell.length_a   1.000
_cell.length_b   1.000
_cell.length_c   1.000
_cell.angle_alpha   90.00
_cell.angle_beta   90.00
_cell.angle_gamma   90.00
#
_symmetry.space_group_name_H-M   'P 1'
#
loop_
_entity.id
_entity.type
_entity.pdbx_description
1 polymer ?
#
loop_
_entity_poly.entity_id
_entity_poly.type
_entity_poly.pdbx_seq_one_letter_code
_entity_poly.pdbx_strand_id
1 'polypeptide(L)'
;MARPQEERNLATCFITSLKENRLFQILEPRVVREGTLDQLEKAAQLVKSCLNLNGEERPTMKEVAMEIESLSKFTKHLQANQHRSEESTSLTGHTEAQFSDLYEISPSCYDNGGNDSELYSLSTAGTSYLHP
;
A
#
# COMPACT_ATOMS: atom_id res chain seq x y z
N MET A 1 11.00 -20.94 -26.04
CA MET A 1 11.78 -19.68 -26.05
C MET A 1 11.98 -19.28 -24.60
N ALA A 2 13.19 -19.42 -24.05
CA ALA A 2 13.48 -18.96 -22.70
C ALA A 2 13.56 -17.43 -22.71
N ARG A 3 12.77 -16.76 -21.87
CA ARG A 3 12.92 -15.31 -21.65
C ARG A 3 14.36 -15.01 -21.19
N PRO A 4 15.07 -14.03 -21.77
CA PRO A 4 16.41 -13.64 -21.30
C PRO A 4 16.42 -13.41 -19.79
N GLN A 5 17.54 -13.68 -19.14
CA GLN A 5 17.67 -13.64 -17.67
C GLN A 5 17.28 -12.29 -17.05
N GLU A 6 17.30 -11.21 -17.83
CA GLU A 6 16.87 -9.85 -17.47
C GLU A 6 15.34 -9.69 -17.34
N GLU A 7 14.54 -10.67 -17.77
CA GLU A 7 13.08 -10.66 -17.65
C GLU A 7 12.54 -11.56 -16.51
N ARG A 8 13.42 -12.09 -15.63
CA ARG A 8 13.00 -13.08 -14.62
C ARG A 8 12.15 -12.51 -13.49
N ASN A 9 12.24 -11.20 -13.20
CA ASN A 9 11.38 -10.54 -12.24
C ASN A 9 11.21 -9.04 -12.57
N LEU A 10 10.10 -8.45 -12.09
CA LEU A 10 9.75 -7.06 -12.35
C LEU A 10 10.75 -6.06 -11.77
N ALA A 11 11.35 -6.36 -10.61
CA ALA A 11 12.29 -5.45 -9.95
C ALA A 11 13.57 -5.25 -10.79
N THR A 12 14.16 -6.33 -11.30
CA THR A 12 15.33 -6.26 -12.18
C THR A 12 14.99 -5.55 -13.48
N CYS A 13 13.86 -5.87 -14.10
CA CYS A 13 13.38 -5.18 -15.31
C CYS A 13 13.23 -3.66 -15.09
N PHE A 14 12.65 -3.26 -13.95
CA PHE A 14 12.47 -1.86 -13.58
C PHE A 14 13.82 -1.13 -13.43
N ILE A 15 14.75 -1.70 -12.66
CA ILE A 15 16.07 -1.10 -12.40
C ILE A 15 16.87 -0.96 -13.70
N THR A 16 16.86 -1.98 -14.55
CA THR A 16 17.54 -1.95 -15.85
C THR A 16 16.94 -0.87 -16.77
N SER A 17 15.61 -0.85 -16.89
CA SER A 17 14.91 0.15 -17.70
C SER A 17 15.16 1.57 -17.22
N LEU A 18 15.23 1.80 -15.91
CA LEU A 18 15.55 3.11 -15.33
C LEU A 18 16.99 3.53 -15.64
N LYS A 19 17.97 2.61 -15.57
CA LYS A 19 19.38 2.87 -15.90
C LYS A 19 19.59 3.18 -17.39
N GLU A 20 18.79 2.58 -18.26
CA GLU A 20 18.85 2.79 -19.71
C GLU A 20 17.95 3.94 -20.18
N ASN A 21 17.42 4.76 -19.26
CA ASN A 21 16.51 5.87 -19.55
C ASN A 21 15.23 5.44 -20.32
N ARG A 22 14.80 4.18 -20.14
CA ARG A 22 13.59 3.60 -20.75
C ARG A 22 12.42 3.49 -19.77
N LEU A 23 12.42 4.28 -18.69
CA LEU A 23 11.36 4.28 -17.67
C LEU A 23 9.95 4.39 -18.30
N PHE A 24 9.74 5.35 -19.20
CA PHE A 24 8.43 5.59 -19.82
C PHE A 24 7.95 4.46 -20.74
N GLN A 25 8.84 3.56 -21.17
CA GLN A 25 8.47 2.40 -22.00
C GLN A 25 7.86 1.27 -21.17
N ILE A 26 8.14 1.23 -19.86
CA ILE A 26 7.66 0.19 -18.95
C ILE A 26 6.50 0.65 -18.08
N LEU A 27 6.23 1.95 -18.01
CA LEU A 27 5.09 2.48 -17.27
C LEU A 27 3.78 2.25 -18.05
N GLU A 28 2.72 1.93 -17.33
CA GLU A 28 1.41 1.83 -17.96
C GLU A 28 0.99 3.18 -18.56
N PRO A 29 0.33 3.19 -19.73
CA PRO A 29 -0.12 4.43 -20.38
C PRO A 29 -0.98 5.32 -19.48
N ARG A 30 -1.73 4.72 -18.54
CA ARG A 30 -2.52 5.48 -17.56
C ARG A 30 -1.64 6.30 -16.63
N VAL A 31 -0.59 5.68 -16.09
CA VAL A 31 0.36 6.31 -15.17
C VAL A 31 1.09 7.48 -15.85
N VAL A 32 1.48 7.31 -17.11
CA VAL A 32 2.14 8.37 -17.91
C VAL A 32 1.22 9.56 -18.17
N ARG A 33 -0.10 9.34 -18.30
CA ARG A 33 -1.08 10.43 -18.49
C ARG A 33 -1.43 11.16 -17.19
N GLU A 34 -1.46 10.45 -16.07
CA GLU A 34 -1.90 10.98 -14.78
C GLU A 34 -0.75 11.68 -14.02
N GLY A 35 0.50 11.23 -14.20
CA GLY A 35 1.67 11.80 -13.55
C GLY A 35 2.44 12.79 -14.43
N THR A 36 3.00 13.84 -13.81
CA THR A 36 3.97 14.71 -14.49
C THR A 36 5.33 14.02 -14.62
N LEU A 37 6.15 14.45 -15.59
CA LEU A 37 7.50 13.89 -15.80
C LEU A 37 8.33 13.89 -14.51
N ASP A 38 8.38 15.02 -13.79
CA ASP A 38 9.12 15.16 -12.53
C ASP A 38 8.59 14.23 -11.43
N GLN A 39 7.27 14.07 -11.31
CA GLN A 39 6.69 13.14 -10.35
C GLN A 39 7.03 11.68 -10.67
N LEU A 40 6.97 11.30 -11.94
CA LEU A 40 7.29 9.94 -12.39
C LEU A 40 8.77 9.63 -12.20
N GLU A 41 9.66 10.58 -12.47
CA GLU A 41 11.10 10.44 -12.23
C GLU A 41 11.40 10.31 -10.73
N LYS A 42 10.83 11.18 -9.88
CA LYS A 42 11.01 11.10 -8.42
C LYS A 42 10.47 9.81 -7.84
N ALA A 43 9.27 9.39 -8.26
CA ALA A 43 8.71 8.10 -7.86
C ALA A 43 9.62 6.94 -8.29
N ALA A 44 10.20 7.00 -9.50
CA ALA A 44 11.11 5.97 -9.96
C ALA A 44 12.43 5.92 -9.18
N GLN A 45 12.97 7.07 -8.76
CA GLN A 45 14.13 7.10 -7.85
C GLN A 45 13.79 6.51 -6.48
N LEU A 46 12.61 6.79 -5.94
CA LEU A 46 12.17 6.18 -4.69
C LEU A 46 12.10 4.64 -4.81
N VAL A 47 11.45 4.14 -5.87
CA VAL A 47 11.37 2.70 -6.13
C VAL A 47 12.76 2.07 -6.30
N LYS A 48 13.68 2.77 -6.99
CA LYS A 48 15.08 2.33 -7.14
C LYS A 48 15.77 2.15 -5.78
N SER A 49 15.61 3.11 -4.86
CA SER A 49 16.17 3.01 -3.51
C SER A 49 15.52 1.89 -2.69
N CYS A 50 14.21 1.68 -2.80
CA CYS A 50 13.51 0.57 -2.15
C CYS A 50 13.98 -0.81 -2.65
N LEU A 51 14.31 -0.92 -3.93
CA LEU A 51 14.78 -2.15 -4.58
C LEU A 51 16.29 -2.38 -4.45
N ASN A 52 16.99 -1.61 -3.61
CA ASN A 52 18.42 -1.78 -3.42
C ASN A 52 18.75 -3.20 -2.90
N LEU A 53 19.81 -3.79 -3.45
CA LEU A 53 20.30 -5.10 -3.02
C LEU A 53 20.95 -5.03 -1.64
N ASN A 54 21.58 -3.89 -1.30
CA ASN A 54 22.05 -3.62 0.05
C ASN A 54 20.86 -3.17 0.91
N GLY A 55 20.52 -3.97 1.92
CA GLY A 55 19.40 -3.70 2.82
C GLY A 55 19.59 -2.43 3.66
N GLU A 56 20.83 -2.07 3.99
CA GLU A 56 21.17 -0.87 4.77
C GLU A 56 20.97 0.43 3.99
N GLU A 57 21.02 0.36 2.65
CA GLU A 57 20.77 1.50 1.76
C GLU A 57 19.28 1.66 1.43
N ARG A 58 18.41 0.73 1.87
CA ARG A 58 16.98 0.86 1.67
C ARG A 58 16.43 1.94 2.61
N PRO A 59 15.55 2.83 2.12
CA PRO A 59 14.89 3.78 2.99
C PRO A 59 14.00 3.05 4.00
N THR A 60 13.86 3.67 5.18
CA THR A 60 12.87 3.24 6.17
C THR A 60 11.46 3.46 5.62
N MET A 61 10.49 2.67 6.08
CA MET A 61 9.10 2.84 5.65
C MET A 61 8.54 4.24 6.01
N LYS A 62 9.08 4.86 7.06
CA LYS A 62 8.75 6.26 7.42
C LYS A 62 9.20 7.22 6.33
N GLU A 63 10.42 7.09 5.82
CA GLU A 63 10.94 7.90 4.71
C GLU A 63 10.15 7.65 3.42
N VAL A 64 9.85 6.38 3.12
CA VAL A 64 9.01 6.03 1.97
C VAL A 64 7.64 6.70 2.04
N ALA A 65 6.98 6.66 3.21
CA ALA A 65 5.68 7.30 3.40
C ALA A 65 5.76 8.83 3.22
N MET A 66 6.78 9.48 3.78
CA MET A 66 6.99 10.93 3.63
C MET A 66 7.20 11.33 2.16
N GLU A 67 7.98 10.55 1.40
CA GLU A 67 8.23 10.82 -0.02
C GLU A 67 6.96 10.61 -0.87
N ILE A 68 6.18 9.57 -0.59
CA ILE A 68 4.90 9.34 -1.30
C ILE A 68 3.90 10.46 -1.00
N GLU A 69 3.83 10.94 0.24
CA GLU A 69 3.00 12.09 0.60
C GLU A 69 3.43 13.37 -0.14
N SER A 70 4.73 13.59 -0.29
CA SER A 70 5.27 14.77 -0.99
C SER A 70 4.86 14.76 -2.47
N LEU A 71 4.95 13.59 -3.12
CA LEU A 71 4.53 13.37 -4.50
C LEU A 71 3.02 13.57 -4.69
N SER A 72 2.22 13.13 -3.72
CA SER A 72 0.76 13.24 -3.74
C SER A 72 0.27 14.68 -3.55
N LYS A 73 0.96 15.48 -2.73
CA LYS A 73 0.62 16.90 -2.47
C LYS A 73 0.83 17.75 -3.73
N PHE A 74 1.82 17.43 -4.56
CA PHE A 74 2.08 18.13 -5.82
C PHE A 74 0.88 18.06 -6.79
N THR A 75 0.24 16.89 -6.91
CA THR A 75 -0.95 16.71 -7.76
C THR A 75 -2.14 17.54 -7.29
N LYS A 76 -2.37 17.61 -5.97
CA LYS A 76 -3.50 18.36 -5.39
C LYS A 76 -3.38 19.86 -5.62
N HIS A 77 -2.17 20.42 -5.52
CA HIS A 77 -1.94 21.84 -5.79
C HIS A 77 -2.19 22.21 -7.26
N LEU A 78 -1.81 21.35 -8.21
CA LEU A 78 -2.10 21.54 -9.64
C LEU A 78 -3.60 21.49 -9.94
N GLN A 79 -4.34 20.59 -9.30
CA GLN A 79 -5.79 20.48 -9.47
C GLN A 79 -6.56 21.63 -8.81
N ALA A 80 -6.12 22.10 -7.63
CA ALA A 80 -6.72 23.24 -6.94
C ALA A 80 -6.60 24.55 -7.74
N ASN A 81 -5.51 24.73 -8.50
CA ASN A 81 -5.30 25.92 -9.33
C ASN A 81 -6.13 25.91 -10.63
N GLN A 82 -6.70 24.79 -11.03
CA GLN A 82 -7.58 24.68 -12.22
C GLN A 82 -9.06 24.96 -11.90
N HIS A 83 -9.45 24.97 -10.62
CA HIS A 83 -10.85 25.11 -10.18
C HIS A 83 -11.15 26.46 -9.51
N ARG A 84 -10.43 27.53 -9.87
CA ARG A 84 -10.72 28.90 -9.37
C ARG A 84 -11.47 29.72 -10.42
N SER A 85 -12.72 29.33 -10.68
CA SER A 85 -13.78 30.25 -11.09
C SER A 85 -15.01 29.99 -10.20
N GLU A 86 -15.48 31.08 -9.59
CA GLU A 86 -16.80 31.40 -9.01
C GLU A 86 -17.49 30.57 -7.88
N GLU A 87 -17.68 31.29 -6.75
CA GLU A 87 -18.85 31.37 -5.85
C GLU A 87 -19.15 30.19 -4.88
N SER A 88 -18.83 30.29 -3.58
CA SER A 88 -19.57 30.89 -2.44
C SER A 88 -20.85 30.15 -1.99
N THR A 89 -20.93 29.93 -0.67
CA THR A 89 -22.09 29.49 0.14
C THR A 89 -22.46 27.99 -0.03
N SER A 90 -22.80 27.16 0.96
CA SER A 90 -23.27 27.33 2.33
C SER A 90 -23.00 26.06 3.16
N LEU A 91 -23.04 26.21 4.48
CA LEU A 91 -23.00 25.18 5.51
C LEU A 91 -24.25 24.26 5.52
N THR A 92 -24.07 23.07 6.10
CA THR A 92 -25.03 22.15 6.76
C THR A 92 -25.63 20.99 5.95
N GLY A 93 -25.51 19.78 6.51
CA GLY A 93 -26.34 18.63 6.15
C GLY A 93 -25.72 17.28 6.54
N HIS A 94 -25.83 16.90 7.81
CA HIS A 94 -25.68 15.49 8.20
C HIS A 94 -26.69 14.65 7.42
N THR A 95 -26.27 13.55 6.78
CA THR A 95 -27.04 12.29 6.75
C THR A 95 -26.10 11.12 6.45
N GLU A 96 -26.26 10.07 7.23
CA GLU A 96 -25.57 8.80 7.17
C GLU A 96 -25.75 8.14 5.79
N ALA A 97 -24.63 7.82 5.14
CA ALA A 97 -24.61 6.90 4.00
C ALA A 97 -23.82 5.66 4.42
N GLN A 98 -24.51 4.53 4.32
CA GLN A 98 -24.20 3.22 4.85
C GLN A 98 -22.88 2.68 4.29
N PHE A 99 -21.98 2.22 5.17
CA PHE A 99 -20.77 1.50 4.80
C PHE A 99 -21.13 0.01 4.64
N SER A 100 -21.27 -0.46 3.40
CA SER A 100 -21.78 -1.80 3.07
C SER A 100 -20.72 -2.90 2.95
N ASP A 101 -19.56 -2.78 3.61
CA ASP A 101 -18.43 -3.72 3.40
C ASP A 101 -17.92 -4.45 4.66
N LEU A 102 -18.74 -4.57 5.71
CA LEU A 102 -18.42 -5.48 6.81
C LEU A 102 -19.10 -6.83 6.60
N TYR A 103 -18.30 -7.89 6.46
CA TYR A 103 -18.79 -9.27 6.53
C TYR A 103 -19.41 -9.50 7.92
N GLU A 104 -20.74 -9.57 7.99
CA GLU A 104 -21.44 -9.99 9.20
C GLU A 104 -21.11 -11.44 9.51
N ILE A 105 -20.30 -11.65 10.54
CA ILE A 105 -20.17 -12.94 11.20
C ILE A 105 -21.46 -13.15 11.99
N SER A 106 -22.32 -14.06 11.54
CA SER A 106 -23.56 -14.40 12.23
C SER A 106 -23.30 -14.86 13.68
N PRO A 107 -23.96 -14.26 14.69
CA PRO A 107 -23.72 -14.56 16.11
C PRO A 107 -24.17 -15.94 16.65
N SER A 108 -24.47 -16.92 15.81
CA SER A 108 -25.18 -18.13 16.26
C SER A 108 -24.30 -19.38 16.43
N CYS A 109 -23.00 -19.25 16.68
CA CYS A 109 -22.16 -20.43 17.03
C CYS A 109 -21.31 -20.29 18.29
N TYR A 110 -21.40 -19.18 19.03
CA TYR A 110 -20.95 -19.16 20.43
C TYR A 110 -22.07 -19.75 21.28
N ASP A 111 -22.11 -21.07 21.29
CA ASP A 111 -22.84 -21.81 22.31
C ASP A 111 -22.09 -21.69 23.65
N ASN A 112 -22.89 -21.73 24.69
CA ASN A 112 -22.70 -21.16 26.01
C ASN A 112 -21.98 -22.14 26.95
N GLY A 113 -21.21 -21.60 27.89
CA GLY A 113 -20.56 -22.36 28.95
C GLY A 113 -19.37 -21.54 29.47
N GLY A 114 -19.52 -20.61 30.39
CA GLY A 114 -20.30 -20.72 31.62
C GLY A 114 -19.31 -20.94 32.75
N ASN A 115 -19.17 -19.89 33.56
CA ASN A 115 -18.61 -19.76 34.91
C ASN A 115 -17.30 -18.98 35.10
N ASP A 116 -17.43 -18.08 36.07
CA ASP A 116 -16.49 -17.13 36.59
C ASP A 116 -15.33 -17.79 37.33
N SER A 117 -14.21 -17.07 37.32
CA SER A 117 -13.27 -16.95 38.43
C SER A 117 -12.50 -18.21 38.86
N GLU A 118 -11.25 -17.93 39.26
CA GLU A 118 -10.42 -18.74 40.14
C GLU A 118 -9.46 -19.78 39.52
N LEU A 119 -8.19 -19.52 39.86
CA LEU A 119 -7.09 -20.46 40.04
C LEU A 119 -6.18 -20.74 38.85
N TYR A 120 -5.26 -19.78 38.70
CA TYR A 120 -3.84 -20.08 38.56
C TYR A 120 -3.43 -21.32 39.38
N SER A 121 -2.70 -22.22 38.71
CA SER A 121 -2.01 -23.41 39.22
C SER A 121 -2.83 -24.71 39.32
N LEU A 122 -2.49 -25.70 38.49
CA LEU A 122 -1.61 -26.81 38.90
C LEU A 122 -1.37 -27.78 37.73
N SER A 123 -0.07 -28.08 37.56
CA SER A 123 0.54 -29.29 37.04
C SER A 123 -0.38 -30.48 36.71
N THR A 124 -0.22 -31.09 35.54
CA THR A 124 0.42 -32.42 35.35
C THR A 124 0.02 -33.07 34.03
N ALA A 125 0.97 -33.81 33.48
CA ALA A 125 0.79 -35.01 32.67
C ALA A 125 0.17 -34.87 31.27
N GLY A 126 1.08 -34.84 30.28
CA GLY A 126 1.15 -35.88 29.25
C GLY A 126 -0.07 -36.10 28.38
N THR A 127 0.06 -35.80 27.09
CA THR A 127 -0.11 -36.80 26.03
C THR A 127 0.31 -36.19 24.69
N SER A 128 1.27 -36.87 24.07
CA SER A 128 1.55 -36.89 22.65
C SER A 128 0.28 -37.12 21.83
N TYR A 129 0.13 -36.47 20.66
CA TYR A 129 0.26 -37.12 19.34
C TYR A 129 -0.20 -36.21 18.18
N LEU A 130 0.65 -36.25 17.14
CA LEU A 130 0.39 -36.22 15.69
C LEU A 130 -0.55 -35.18 15.08
N HIS A 131 0.08 -34.30 14.31
CA HIS A 131 -0.49 -33.45 13.28
C HIS A 131 -0.61 -34.26 11.96
N PRO A 132 -1.72 -34.15 11.20
CA PRO A 132 -1.70 -34.47 9.78
C PRO A 132 -0.96 -33.41 8.95
#